data_AF-A0A357KQM3-F1
#
_entry.id   AF-A0A357KQM3-F1
#
_cell.length_a   1.000
_cell.length_b   1.000
_cell.length_c   1.000
_cell.angle_alpha   90.00
_cell.angle_beta   90.00
_cell.angle_gamma   90.00
#
_symmetry.space_group_name_H-M   'P 1'
#
loop_
_entity.id
_entity.type
_entity.pdbx_description
1 polymer ?
#
loop_
_entity_poly.entity_id
_entity_poly.type
_entity_poly.pdbx_seq_one_letter_code
_entity_poly.pdbx_strand_id
1 'polypeptide(L)'
;MLEDQGILFLILNASIVWSVVAGGLMWLLRIKALVLVILIAPYIVGSTFREIAGMPELIGFYGTSMLYGAPGIIFGILYVEYARAKAYLKRVSKSSFLARGGIALSSLYLLSYFGQKIIFNNPMVEFVLGYIDGGARAKEIVSQVDYDGATTAGITIAGSFAVLAFNKYRERKTALKELESQNEMEVL
;
A
#
# COMPACT_ATOMS: atom_id res chain seq x y z
N MET A 1 10.10 28.93 27.54
CA MET A 1 8.91 28.12 27.94
C MET A 1 7.62 28.61 27.30
N LEU A 2 7.32 29.91 27.24
CA LEU A 2 6.10 30.43 26.58
C LEU A 2 6.11 30.28 25.05
N GLU A 3 7.26 30.48 24.40
CA GLU A 3 7.43 30.30 22.93
C GLU A 3 7.19 28.85 22.48
N ASP A 4 7.69 27.89 23.27
CA ASP A 4 7.61 26.45 22.97
C ASP A 4 6.17 25.93 23.03
N GLN A 5 5.37 26.45 23.97
CA GLN A 5 3.94 26.13 24.08
C GLN A 5 3.12 26.72 22.92
N GLY A 6 3.48 27.90 22.44
CA GLY A 6 2.85 28.52 21.27
C GLY A 6 3.08 27.74 19.99
N ILE A 7 4.32 27.28 19.76
CA ILE A 7 4.69 26.46 18.59
C ILE A 7 3.97 25.11 18.62
N LEU A 8 3.94 24.44 19.78
CA LEU A 8 3.22 23.17 19.95
C LEU A 8 1.72 23.31 19.68
N PHE A 9 1.09 24.37 20.18
CA PHE A 9 -0.34 24.64 19.92
C PHE A 9 -0.62 24.85 18.42
N LEU A 10 0.22 25.60 17.72
CA LEU A 10 0.11 25.84 16.28
C LEU A 10 0.27 24.54 15.47
N ILE A 11 1.26 23.72 15.80
CA ILE A 11 1.48 22.41 15.14
C ILE A 11 0.26 21.51 15.34
N LEU A 12 -0.26 21.43 16.56
CA LEU A 12 -1.39 20.54 16.86
C LEU A 12 -2.66 20.97 16.13
N ASN A 13 -2.98 22.26 16.15
CA ASN A 13 -4.16 22.80 15.50
C ASN A 13 -4.08 22.66 13.98
N ALA A 14 -2.96 23.09 13.38
CA ALA A 14 -2.72 22.93 11.94
C ALA A 14 -2.79 21.45 11.54
N SER A 15 -2.20 20.54 12.33
CA SER A 15 -2.23 19.10 12.07
C SER A 15 -3.65 18.53 12.10
N ILE A 16 -4.52 18.96 13.01
CA ILE A 16 -5.91 18.49 13.04
C ILE A 16 -6.62 18.89 11.74
N VAL A 17 -6.53 20.16 11.34
CA VAL A 17 -7.17 20.67 10.11
C VAL A 17 -6.66 19.91 8.89
N TRP A 18 -5.33 19.82 8.76
CA TRP A 18 -4.70 19.14 7.62
C TRP A 18 -4.94 17.63 7.59
N SER A 19 -5.14 16.99 8.74
CA SER A 19 -5.57 15.58 8.82
C SER A 19 -6.96 15.38 8.24
N VAL A 20 -7.91 16.26 8.57
CA VAL A 20 -9.28 16.20 8.03
C VAL A 20 -9.26 16.46 6.52
N VAL A 21 -8.52 17.47 6.05
CA VAL A 21 -8.39 17.79 4.62
C VAL A 21 -7.75 16.64 3.85
N ALA A 22 -6.59 16.16 4.29
CA ALA A 22 -5.87 15.09 3.61
C ALA A 22 -6.63 13.76 3.66
N GLY A 23 -7.26 13.43 4.79
CA GLY A 23 -8.13 12.27 4.92
C GLY A 23 -9.35 12.36 4.00
N GLY A 24 -10.02 13.51 3.95
CA GLY A 24 -11.15 13.75 3.05
C GLY A 24 -10.77 13.61 1.57
N LEU A 25 -9.66 14.23 1.16
CA LEU A 25 -9.13 14.09 -0.19
C LEU A 25 -8.75 12.63 -0.50
N MET A 26 -8.11 11.95 0.43
CA MET A 26 -7.71 10.54 0.28
C MET A 26 -8.92 9.61 0.18
N TRP A 27 -10.02 9.95 0.84
CA TRP A 27 -11.30 9.24 0.75
C TRP A 27 -11.92 9.37 -0.64
N LEU A 28 -11.93 10.60 -1.19
CA LEU A 28 -12.51 10.90 -2.50
C LEU A 28 -11.67 10.35 -3.66
N LEU A 29 -10.38 10.68 -3.68
CA LEU A 29 -9.50 10.47 -4.83
C LEU A 29 -8.85 9.10 -4.85
N ARG A 30 -8.74 8.45 -3.68
CA ARG A 30 -8.16 7.11 -3.47
C ARG A 30 -6.68 6.94 -3.86
N ILE A 31 -6.03 7.94 -4.46
CA ILE A 31 -4.63 7.90 -4.94
C ILE A 31 -3.78 8.87 -4.11
N LYS A 32 -2.79 8.36 -3.35
CA LYS A 32 -1.95 9.16 -2.43
C LYS A 32 -1.16 10.24 -3.16
N ALA A 33 -0.57 9.88 -4.30
CA ALA A 33 0.25 10.79 -5.10
C ALA A 33 -0.59 11.99 -5.56
N LEU A 34 -1.83 11.75 -6.01
CA LEU A 34 -2.72 12.80 -6.45
C LEU A 34 -3.12 13.73 -5.30
N VAL A 35 -3.38 13.19 -4.10
CA VAL A 35 -3.67 14.01 -2.92
C VAL A 35 -2.50 14.94 -2.62
N LEU A 36 -1.26 14.44 -2.59
CA LEU A 36 -0.08 15.26 -2.35
C LEU A 36 0.11 16.33 -3.43
N VAL A 37 -0.10 15.99 -4.70
CA VAL A 37 -0.03 16.95 -5.81
C VAL A 37 -1.05 18.07 -5.63
N ILE A 38 -2.29 17.75 -5.25
CA ILE A 38 -3.34 18.75 -5.00
C ILE A 38 -2.99 19.65 -3.82
N LEU A 39 -2.38 19.11 -2.76
CA LEU A 39 -1.94 19.91 -1.62
C LEU A 39 -0.76 20.83 -1.96
N ILE A 40 0.14 20.41 -2.84
CA ILE A 40 1.32 21.23 -3.21
C ILE A 40 0.98 22.24 -4.32
N ALA A 41 0.00 21.93 -5.18
CA ALA A 41 -0.35 22.74 -6.35
C ALA A 41 -0.63 24.22 -6.03
N PRO A 42 -1.38 24.60 -4.97
CA PRO A 42 -1.58 26.00 -4.62
C PRO A 42 -0.27 26.76 -4.32
N TYR A 43 0.72 26.08 -3.73
CA TYR A 43 2.02 26.68 -3.46
C TYR A 43 2.80 26.94 -4.77
N ILE A 44 2.80 25.98 -5.69
CA ILE A 44 3.48 26.11 -7.00
C ILE A 44 2.79 27.17 -7.85
N VAL A 45 1.48 27.07 -8.05
CA VAL A 45 0.72 28.01 -8.87
C VAL A 45 0.78 29.41 -8.27
N GLY A 46 0.54 29.53 -6.95
CA GLY A 46 0.64 30.81 -6.25
C GLY A 46 2.02 31.46 -6.41
N SER A 47 3.10 30.68 -6.40
CA SER A 47 4.45 31.23 -6.56
C SER A 47 4.69 31.96 -7.89
N THR A 48 3.88 31.66 -8.92
CA THR A 48 3.93 32.35 -10.22
C THR A 48 3.31 33.74 -10.17
N PHE A 49 2.44 34.00 -9.18
CA PHE A 49 1.71 35.26 -9.01
C PHE A 49 2.25 36.12 -7.85
N ARG A 50 3.52 35.94 -7.47
CA ARG A 50 4.15 36.67 -6.35
C ARG A 50 4.13 38.19 -6.51
N GLU A 51 4.03 38.68 -7.74
CA GLU A 51 3.98 40.12 -8.03
C GLU A 51 2.61 40.76 -7.71
N ILE A 52 1.57 39.94 -7.50
CA ILE A 52 0.25 40.42 -7.11
C ILE A 52 0.26 40.78 -5.62
N ALA A 53 -0.30 41.94 -5.28
CA ALA A 53 -0.43 42.39 -3.90
C ALA A 53 -1.15 41.34 -3.03
N GLY A 54 -0.57 41.02 -1.86
CA GLY A 54 -1.11 40.03 -0.92
C GLY A 54 -0.82 38.56 -1.25
N MET A 55 -0.37 38.22 -2.47
CA MET A 55 -0.02 36.84 -2.80
C MET A 55 1.19 36.28 -2.03
N PRO A 56 2.29 37.02 -1.83
CA PRO A 56 3.43 36.54 -1.05
C PRO A 56 3.05 36.13 0.39
N GLU A 57 2.19 36.91 1.04
CA GLU A 57 1.70 36.62 2.40
C GLU A 57 0.80 35.39 2.40
N LEU A 58 -0.13 35.26 1.44
CA LEU A 58 -1.01 34.11 1.33
C LEU A 58 -0.23 32.80 1.11
N ILE A 59 0.78 32.83 0.23
CA ILE A 59 1.63 31.65 -0.06
C ILE A 59 2.50 31.31 1.15
N GLY A 60 3.04 32.33 1.84
CA GLY A 60 3.81 32.16 3.08
C GLY A 60 2.97 31.53 4.19
N PHE A 61 1.74 32.02 4.39
CA PHE A 61 0.79 31.45 5.34
C PHE A 61 0.41 30.01 4.98
N TYR A 62 0.06 29.76 3.71
CA TYR A 62 -0.29 28.43 3.23
C TYR A 62 0.86 27.43 3.43
N GLY A 63 2.08 27.80 3.03
CA GLY A 63 3.26 26.96 3.17
C GLY A 63 3.58 26.66 4.64
N THR A 64 3.51 27.67 5.51
CA THR A 64 3.77 27.51 6.96
C THR A 64 2.70 26.65 7.62
N SER A 65 1.43 26.87 7.30
CA SER A 65 0.31 26.05 7.78
C SER A 65 0.45 24.60 7.33
N MET A 66 0.79 24.36 6.05
CA MET A 66 0.99 23.02 5.51
C MET A 66 2.19 22.32 6.16
N LEU A 67 3.27 23.06 6.43
CA LEU A 67 4.46 22.52 7.09
C LEU A 67 4.15 22.08 8.52
N TYR A 68 3.49 22.93 9.31
CA TYR A 68 3.04 22.59 10.66
C TYR A 68 1.94 21.52 10.67
N GLY A 69 1.16 21.43 9.60
CA GLY A 69 0.13 20.42 9.39
C GLY A 69 0.63 19.10 8.81
N ALA A 70 1.90 18.99 8.44
CA ALA A 70 2.45 17.80 7.78
C ALA A 70 2.24 16.49 8.57
N PRO A 71 2.39 16.46 9.92
CA PRO A 71 2.03 15.28 10.70
C PRO A 71 0.56 14.91 10.49
N GLY A 72 -0.33 15.90 10.52
CA GLY A 72 -1.75 15.76 10.21
C GLY A 72 -2.01 15.14 8.84
N ILE A 73 -1.36 15.64 7.78
CA ILE A 73 -1.49 15.11 6.41
C ILE A 73 -1.17 13.61 6.37
N ILE A 74 -0.06 13.23 7.01
CA ILE A 74 0.38 11.83 7.09
C ILE A 74 -0.66 10.99 7.82
N PHE A 75 -1.09 11.42 9.01
CA PHE A 75 -2.10 10.70 9.80
C PHE A 75 -3.43 10.57 9.07
N GLY A 76 -3.90 11.62 8.40
CA GLY A 76 -5.16 11.61 7.65
C GLY A 76 -5.13 10.61 6.50
N ILE A 77 -4.03 10.57 5.73
CA ILE A 77 -3.85 9.58 4.66
C ILE A 77 -3.81 8.16 5.25
N LEU A 78 -2.95 7.94 6.24
CA LEU A 78 -2.78 6.61 6.87
C LEU A 78 -4.06 6.10 7.50
N TYR A 79 -4.85 6.96 8.13
CA TYR A 79 -6.14 6.60 8.73
C TYR A 79 -7.09 6.01 7.69
N VAL A 80 -7.24 6.68 6.54
CA VAL A 80 -8.15 6.22 5.48
C VAL A 80 -7.65 4.93 4.85
N GLU A 81 -6.35 4.76 4.72
CA GLU A 81 -5.76 3.51 4.24
C GLU A 81 -5.94 2.37 5.22
N TYR A 82 -5.72 2.62 6.51
CA TYR A 82 -5.96 1.66 7.57
C TYR A 82 -7.44 1.26 7.61
N ALA A 83 -8.37 2.21 7.50
CA ALA A 83 -9.79 1.92 7.45
C ALA A 83 -10.16 1.04 6.25
N ARG A 84 -9.58 1.29 5.08
CA ARG A 84 -9.76 0.45 3.88
C ARG A 84 -9.15 -0.93 4.04
N ALA A 85 -7.92 -1.03 4.56
CA ALA A 85 -7.26 -2.29 4.83
C ALA A 85 -8.07 -3.12 5.83
N LYS A 86 -8.56 -2.48 6.90
CA LYS A 86 -9.45 -3.11 7.89
C LYS A 86 -10.77 -3.56 7.28
N ALA A 87 -11.40 -2.78 6.41
CA ALA A 87 -12.63 -3.17 5.72
C ALA A 87 -12.40 -4.35 4.76
N TYR A 88 -11.27 -4.36 4.05
CA TYR A 88 -10.86 -5.48 3.21
C TYR A 88 -10.60 -6.74 4.05
N LEU A 89 -9.84 -6.61 5.14
CA LEU A 89 -9.57 -7.71 6.08
C LEU A 89 -10.84 -8.25 6.75
N LYS A 90 -11.83 -7.40 7.04
CA LYS A 90 -13.13 -7.84 7.59
C LYS A 90 -13.93 -8.68 6.60
N ARG A 91 -13.79 -8.42 5.29
CA ARG A 91 -14.49 -9.17 4.22
C ARG A 91 -13.82 -10.49 3.85
N VAL A 92 -12.56 -10.68 4.21
CA VAL A 92 -11.77 -11.85 3.80
C VAL A 92 -11.60 -12.76 5.01
N SER A 93 -11.99 -14.04 4.91
CA SER A 93 -11.72 -15.00 5.99
C SER A 93 -10.21 -15.07 6.26
N LYS A 94 -9.79 -15.24 7.53
CA LYS A 94 -8.37 -15.32 7.91
C LYS A 94 -7.59 -16.36 7.09
N SER A 95 -8.26 -17.46 6.70
CA SER A 95 -7.68 -18.50 5.84
C SER A 95 -7.55 -18.06 4.37
N SER A 96 -8.49 -17.26 3.85
CA SER A 96 -8.42 -16.67 2.51
C SER A 96 -7.32 -15.60 2.41
N PHE A 97 -7.08 -14.83 3.48
CA PHE A 97 -5.95 -13.90 3.56
C PHE A 97 -4.61 -14.63 3.60
N LEU A 98 -4.48 -15.66 4.44
CA LEU A 98 -3.27 -16.48 4.52
C LEU A 98 -2.97 -17.17 3.19
N ALA A 99 -3.99 -17.71 2.52
CA ALA A 99 -3.84 -18.32 1.20
C ALA A 99 -3.38 -17.31 0.14
N ARG A 100 -3.94 -16.08 0.12
CA ARG A 100 -3.47 -15.03 -0.81
C ARG A 100 -2.04 -14.58 -0.50
N GLY A 101 -1.68 -14.48 0.77
CA GLY A 101 -0.31 -14.19 1.21
C GLY A 101 0.67 -15.29 0.80
N GLY A 102 0.29 -16.55 1.00
CA GLY A 102 1.03 -17.72 0.53
C GLY A 102 1.26 -17.70 -0.97
N ILE A 103 0.21 -17.45 -1.77
CA ILE A 103 0.34 -17.32 -3.23
C ILE A 103 1.30 -16.19 -3.59
N ALA A 104 1.18 -15.01 -2.98
CA ALA A 104 2.02 -13.86 -3.31
C ALA A 104 3.51 -14.12 -3.01
N LEU A 105 3.82 -14.60 -1.82
CA LEU A 105 5.21 -14.88 -1.40
C LEU A 105 5.82 -16.03 -2.21
N SER A 106 5.08 -17.11 -2.43
CA SER A 106 5.54 -18.23 -3.24
C SER A 106 5.69 -17.88 -4.72
N SER A 107 4.83 -17.00 -5.26
CA SER A 107 4.98 -16.51 -6.64
C SER A 107 6.23 -15.66 -6.79
N LEU A 108 6.55 -14.82 -5.79
CA LEU A 108 7.78 -14.04 -5.78
C LEU A 108 9.01 -14.95 -5.74
N TYR A 109 8.99 -16.02 -4.94
CA TYR A 109 10.07 -16.99 -4.89
C TYR A 109 10.27 -17.72 -6.23
N LEU A 110 9.18 -18.18 -6.87
CA LEU A 110 9.25 -18.78 -8.20
C LEU A 110 9.78 -17.82 -9.26
N LEU A 111 9.35 -16.56 -9.22
CA LEU A 111 9.86 -15.53 -10.11
C LEU A 111 11.36 -15.31 -9.90
N SER A 112 11.84 -15.30 -8.66
CA SER A 112 13.26 -15.22 -8.34
C SER A 112 14.03 -16.45 -8.84
N TYR A 113 13.49 -17.67 -8.68
CA TYR A 113 14.11 -18.91 -9.15
C TYR A 113 14.22 -18.95 -10.68
N PHE A 114 13.14 -18.64 -11.40
CA PHE A 114 13.18 -18.58 -12.86
C PHE A 114 14.00 -17.38 -13.36
N GLY A 115 13.95 -16.25 -12.65
CA GLY A 115 14.79 -15.08 -12.91
C GLY A 115 16.28 -15.43 -12.81
N GLN A 116 16.69 -16.12 -11.74
CA GLN A 116 18.03 -16.69 -11.61
C GLN A 116 18.37 -17.58 -12.81
N LYS A 117 17.52 -18.55 -13.11
CA LYS A 117 17.79 -19.55 -14.14
C LYS A 117 17.87 -18.98 -15.55
N ILE A 118 17.14 -17.90 -15.84
CA ILE A 118 17.12 -17.25 -17.16
C ILE A 118 18.22 -16.19 -17.28
N ILE A 119 18.43 -15.39 -16.22
CA ILE A 119 19.33 -14.23 -16.25
C ILE A 119 20.75 -14.65 -15.87
N PHE A 120 20.93 -15.37 -14.77
CA PHE A 120 22.26 -15.63 -14.20
C PHE A 120 22.96 -16.87 -14.77
N ASN A 121 22.24 -17.80 -15.40
CA ASN A 121 22.85 -18.89 -16.18
C ASN A 121 23.25 -18.45 -17.61
N ASN A 122 23.04 -17.18 -17.97
CA ASN A 122 23.49 -16.68 -19.26
C ASN A 122 24.99 -16.28 -19.17
N PRO A 123 25.86 -16.85 -20.01
CA PRO A 123 27.31 -16.58 -19.96
C PRO A 123 27.65 -15.09 -20.14
N MET A 124 26.82 -14.32 -20.84
CA MET A 124 27.00 -12.87 -21.00
C MET A 124 26.74 -12.10 -19.69
N VAL A 125 25.75 -12.51 -18.91
CA VAL A 125 25.44 -11.87 -17.63
C VAL A 125 26.50 -12.24 -16.60
N GLU A 126 26.95 -13.48 -16.61
CA GLU A 126 28.03 -13.94 -15.74
C GLU A 126 29.34 -13.20 -15.99
N PHE A 127 29.67 -12.98 -17.27
CA PHE A 127 30.79 -12.16 -17.72
C PHE A 127 30.66 -10.73 -17.17
N VAL A 128 29.52 -10.06 -17.42
CA VAL A 128 29.28 -8.67 -16.97
C VAL A 128 29.36 -8.52 -15.46
N LEU A 129 28.78 -9.46 -14.70
CA LEU A 129 28.86 -9.46 -13.23
C LEU A 129 30.29 -9.67 -12.70
N GLY A 130 31.19 -10.24 -13.49
CA GLY A 130 32.61 -10.35 -13.13
C GLY A 130 33.37 -9.02 -13.18
N TYR A 131 32.87 -8.02 -13.92
CA TYR A 131 33.49 -6.70 -14.07
C TYR A 131 32.82 -5.60 -13.25
N ILE A 132 31.67 -5.87 -12.63
CA ILE A 132 30.92 -4.90 -11.83
C ILE A 132 31.29 -5.06 -10.34
N ASP A 133 31.60 -3.93 -9.70
CA ASP A 133 31.84 -3.89 -8.26
C ASP A 133 30.55 -4.27 -7.50
N GLY A 134 30.61 -5.36 -6.71
CA GLY A 134 29.44 -5.98 -6.07
C GLY A 134 28.79 -7.13 -6.85
N GLY A 135 29.27 -7.48 -8.04
CA GLY A 135 28.75 -8.62 -8.82
C GLY A 135 28.94 -9.99 -8.13
N ALA A 136 30.01 -10.18 -7.35
CA ALA A 136 30.19 -11.37 -6.52
C ALA A 136 29.11 -11.50 -5.43
N ARG A 137 28.70 -10.37 -4.83
CA ARG A 137 27.64 -10.34 -3.82
C ARG A 137 26.26 -10.56 -4.43
N ALA A 138 26.03 -10.09 -5.66
CA ALA A 138 24.83 -10.41 -6.42
C ALA A 138 24.73 -11.92 -6.72
N LYS A 139 25.84 -12.57 -7.11
CA LYS A 139 25.89 -14.03 -7.31
C LYS A 139 25.60 -14.80 -6.00
N GLU A 140 26.15 -14.35 -4.88
CA GLU A 140 25.91 -14.95 -3.56
C GLU A 140 24.42 -14.86 -3.15
N ILE A 141 23.80 -13.69 -3.26
CA ILE A 141 22.37 -13.50 -2.93
C ILE A 141 21.48 -14.39 -3.80
N VAL A 142 21.80 -14.50 -5.08
CA VAL A 142 21.02 -15.28 -6.04
C VAL A 142 21.23 -16.80 -5.85
N SER A 143 22.40 -17.23 -5.39
CA SER A 143 22.68 -18.64 -5.10
C SER A 143 21.88 -19.23 -3.93
N GLN A 144 21.25 -18.38 -3.11
CA GLN A 144 20.37 -18.81 -2.02
C GLN A 144 18.99 -19.26 -2.50
N VAL A 145 18.67 -19.06 -3.79
CA VAL A 145 17.42 -19.51 -4.40
C VAL A 145 17.65 -20.90 -5.01
N ASP A 146 16.90 -21.89 -4.54
CA ASP A 146 17.12 -23.29 -4.85
C ASP A 146 15.88 -23.97 -5.46
N TYR A 147 16.09 -25.15 -6.04
CA TYR A 147 15.02 -25.94 -6.66
C TYR A 147 14.02 -26.48 -5.63
N ASP A 148 14.50 -26.83 -4.44
CA ASP A 148 13.66 -27.34 -3.36
C ASP A 148 12.73 -26.25 -2.82
N GLY A 149 13.22 -25.01 -2.68
CA GLY A 149 12.41 -23.82 -2.39
C GLY A 149 11.40 -23.52 -3.50
N ALA A 150 11.77 -23.66 -4.77
CA ALA A 150 10.85 -23.46 -5.89
C ALA A 150 9.73 -24.52 -5.92
N THR A 151 10.06 -25.78 -5.60
CA THR A 151 9.09 -26.88 -5.50
C THR A 151 8.14 -26.66 -4.32
N THR A 152 8.68 -26.26 -3.17
CA THR A 152 7.89 -25.88 -1.99
C THR A 152 6.95 -24.74 -2.30
N ALA A 153 7.42 -23.69 -2.98
CA ALA A 153 6.60 -22.58 -3.43
C ALA A 153 5.46 -23.02 -4.36
N GLY A 154 5.72 -23.94 -5.30
CA GLY A 154 4.68 -24.52 -6.15
C GLY A 154 3.59 -25.26 -5.36
N ILE A 155 3.99 -26.07 -4.37
CA ILE A 155 3.05 -26.78 -3.49
C ILE A 155 2.25 -25.80 -2.63
N THR A 156 2.89 -24.76 -2.08
CA THR A 156 2.22 -23.73 -1.28
C THR A 156 1.17 -22.97 -2.10
N ILE A 157 1.45 -22.66 -3.37
CA ILE A 157 0.47 -22.05 -4.27
C ILE A 157 -0.72 -22.98 -4.49
N ALA A 158 -0.47 -24.24 -4.84
CA ALA A 158 -1.53 -25.23 -5.07
C ALA A 158 -2.42 -25.41 -3.83
N GLY A 159 -1.82 -25.56 -2.64
CA GLY A 159 -2.55 -25.64 -1.38
C GLY A 159 -3.35 -24.37 -1.07
N SER A 160 -2.80 -23.20 -1.35
CA SER A 160 -3.49 -21.93 -1.16
C SER A 160 -4.70 -21.77 -2.10
N PHE A 161 -4.60 -22.22 -3.35
CA PHE A 161 -5.75 -22.28 -4.26
C PHE A 161 -6.83 -23.25 -3.76
N ALA A 162 -6.46 -24.40 -3.23
CA ALA A 162 -7.40 -25.35 -2.65
C ALA A 162 -8.16 -24.75 -1.46
N VAL A 163 -7.46 -24.03 -0.56
CA VAL A 163 -8.08 -23.31 0.57
C VAL A 163 -9.05 -22.24 0.10
N LEU A 164 -8.70 -21.46 -0.93
CA LEU A 164 -9.59 -20.45 -1.51
C LEU A 164 -10.83 -21.07 -2.17
N ALA A 165 -10.65 -22.16 -2.92
CA ALA A 165 -11.75 -22.88 -3.56
C ALA A 165 -12.70 -23.49 -2.51
N PHE A 166 -12.16 -24.08 -1.44
CA PHE A 166 -12.93 -24.64 -0.34
C PHE A 166 -13.71 -23.56 0.42
N ASN A 167 -13.09 -22.43 0.74
CA ASN A 167 -13.77 -21.31 1.39
C ASN A 167 -14.91 -20.77 0.53
N LYS A 168 -14.68 -20.59 -0.78
CA LYS A 168 -15.71 -20.14 -1.72
C LYS A 168 -16.86 -21.14 -1.85
N TYR A 169 -16.56 -22.43 -1.83
CA TYR A 169 -17.58 -23.49 -1.83
C TYR A 169 -18.44 -23.45 -0.55
N ARG A 170 -17.79 -23.29 0.62
CA ARG A 170 -18.49 -23.18 1.91
C ARG A 170 -19.39 -21.94 1.95
N GLU A 171 -18.89 -20.78 1.55
CA GLU A 171 -19.66 -19.53 1.50
C GLU A 171 -20.89 -19.68 0.59
N ARG A 172 -20.73 -20.30 -0.59
CA ARG A 172 -21.84 -20.54 -1.52
C ARG A 172 -22.91 -21.47 -0.93
N LYS A 173 -22.51 -22.51 -0.20
CA LYS A 173 -23.45 -23.44 0.45
C LYS A 173 -24.23 -22.75 1.58
N THR A 174 -23.59 -21.86 2.34
CA THR A 174 -24.28 -21.08 3.39
C THR A 174 -25.27 -20.09 2.78
N ALA A 175 -24.88 -19.36 1.72
CA ALA A 175 -25.78 -18.43 1.03
C ALA A 175 -27.00 -19.13 0.40
N LEU A 176 -26.84 -20.35 -0.14
CA LEU A 176 -27.96 -21.14 -0.66
C LEU A 176 -28.94 -21.55 0.44
N LYS A 177 -28.45 -21.94 1.62
CA LYS A 177 -29.31 -22.25 2.78
C LYS A 177 -30.06 -21.05 3.31
N GLU A 178 -29.43 -19.88 3.32
CA GLU A 178 -30.08 -18.62 3.72
C GLU A 178 -31.21 -18.24 2.75
N LEU A 179 -30.97 -18.40 1.44
CA LEU A 179 -31.99 -18.17 0.40
C LEU A 179 -33.15 -19.18 0.49
N GLU A 180 -32.88 -20.46 0.74
CA GLU A 180 -33.93 -21.47 0.96
C GLU A 180 -34.77 -21.13 2.20
N SER A 181 -34.14 -20.72 3.30
CA SER A 181 -34.87 -20.33 4.52
C SER A 181 -35.69 -19.05 4.37
N GLN A 182 -35.27 -18.11 3.52
CA GLN A 182 -36.03 -16.90 3.22
C GLN A 182 -37.24 -17.19 2.32
N ASN A 183 -37.07 -18.01 1.28
CA ASN A 183 -38.18 -18.44 0.43
C ASN A 183 -39.23 -19.25 1.22
N GLU A 184 -38.82 -20.08 2.18
CA GLU A 184 -39.78 -20.81 3.05
C GLU A 184 -40.59 -19.88 3.96
N MET A 185 -40.05 -18.72 4.36
CA MET A 185 -40.79 -17.72 5.14
C MET A 185 -41.71 -16.82 4.30
N GLU A 186 -41.42 -16.61 3.01
CA GLU A 186 -42.30 -15.85 2.10
C GLU A 186 -43.50 -16.66 1.60
N VAL A 187 -43.46 -18.00 1.70
CA VAL A 187 -44.52 -18.91 1.23
C VAL A 187 -45.54 -19.25 2.34
N LEU A 188 -45.25 -18.91 3.61
CA LEU A 188 -46.13 -19.05 4.78
C LEU A 188 -46.94 -17.77 5.04
#